data_AF-A0A9X7TG41-F1
#
_entry.id   AF-A0A9X7TG41-F1
#
_cell.length_a   1.000
_cell.length_b   1.000
_cell.length_c   1.000
_cell.angle_alpha   90.00
_cell.angle_beta   90.00
_cell.angle_gamma   90.00
#
_symmetry.space_group_name_H-M   'P 1'
#
loop_
_entity.id
_entity.type
_entity.pdbx_description
1 polymer ?
#
loop_
_entity_poly.entity_id
_entity_poly.type
_entity_poly.pdbx_seq_one_letter_code
_entity_poly.pdbx_strand_id
1 'polypeptide(L)'
;MSEKEKEGQLSEEEKAELQKSEKGAVIELLVPLDTYLSAGVHIGTHTCTKYMEKFVYRVRPEGLYVLDVRKIDERLRIAARFLSRFTPENILAVTSRPYAFTPVTKFAEVIRGRAIVGRFPPGILTNPQLPNHIEPEVIVATDPRTDLQAIKEASKVGIPVVAFADTDAKVDFVDFIIPANNKGRKSLALLYWVLARQILRERREIPPEGEIPQRVEDFETRLVE
;
A
#
# COMPACT_ATOMS: atom_id res chain seq x y z
N MET A 1 -0.93 17.10 32.30
CA MET A 1 -1.15 17.34 30.86
C MET A 1 0.22 17.39 30.21
N SER A 2 0.76 16.20 29.91
CA SER A 2 2.19 15.96 29.73
C SER A 2 2.62 16.09 28.27
N GLU A 3 3.86 16.53 28.11
CA GLU A 3 4.61 16.91 26.91
C GLU A 3 4.71 15.83 25.78
N LYS A 4 4.06 14.68 25.93
CA LYS A 4 4.10 13.54 25.00
C LYS A 4 3.23 13.67 23.75
N GLU A 5 2.39 14.69 23.64
CA GLU A 5 1.52 14.90 22.48
C GLU A 5 2.09 15.88 21.44
N LYS A 6 3.23 16.54 21.73
CA LYS A 6 3.85 17.54 20.82
C LYS A 6 4.87 16.98 19.82
N GLU A 7 5.31 15.72 19.94
CA GLU A 7 6.46 15.20 19.16
C GLU A 7 6.09 14.55 17.82
N GLY A 8 4.81 14.57 17.42
CA GLY A 8 4.34 14.00 16.15
C GLY A 8 4.36 14.95 14.95
N GLN A 9 4.56 16.25 15.17
CA GLN A 9 4.46 17.26 14.11
C GLN A 9 5.84 17.58 13.54
N LEU A 10 6.04 17.26 12.25
CA LEU A 10 7.09 17.90 11.46
C LEU A 10 6.89 19.42 11.53
N SER A 11 7.97 20.18 11.64
CA SER A 11 7.89 21.65 11.68
C SER A 11 7.23 22.19 10.41
N GLU A 12 6.56 23.35 10.48
CA GLU A 12 5.93 23.98 9.30
C GLU A 12 6.95 24.18 8.15
N GLU A 13 8.23 24.34 8.49
CA GLU A 13 9.35 24.43 7.55
C GLU A 13 9.60 23.09 6.81
N GLU A 14 9.52 21.95 7.50
CA GLU A 14 9.67 20.62 6.90
C GLU A 14 8.49 20.27 5.97
N LYS A 15 7.27 20.74 6.29
CA LYS A 15 6.11 20.61 5.39
C LYS A 15 6.29 21.42 4.11
N ALA A 16 6.87 22.62 4.22
CA ALA A 16 7.17 23.49 3.07
C ALA A 16 8.32 22.94 2.20
N GLU A 17 9.33 22.32 2.81
CA GLU A 17 10.40 21.61 2.07
C GLU A 17 9.87 20.37 1.35
N LEU A 18 8.97 19.60 1.96
CA LEU A 18 8.27 18.46 1.34
C LEU A 18 7.28 18.89 0.24
N GLN A 19 6.90 20.16 0.13
CA GLN A 19 6.18 20.71 -1.02
C GLN A 19 7.09 21.22 -2.16
N LYS A 20 8.35 21.57 -1.87
CA LYS A 20 9.30 22.07 -2.89
C LYS A 20 10.17 20.95 -3.46
N SER A 21 9.88 20.53 -4.69
CA SER A 21 10.82 19.68 -5.46
C SER A 21 12.04 20.49 -5.89
N GLU A 22 13.18 19.83 -6.14
CA GLU A 22 14.44 20.42 -6.67
C GLU A 22 14.24 21.19 -8.01
N LYS A 23 13.05 21.12 -8.63
CA LYS A 23 12.70 21.78 -9.89
C LYS A 23 11.60 22.84 -9.78
N GLY A 24 11.17 23.23 -8.58
CA GLY A 24 10.17 24.29 -8.42
C GLY A 24 8.76 23.93 -8.94
N ALA A 25 8.52 22.67 -9.29
CA ALA A 25 7.17 22.19 -9.63
C ALA A 25 6.45 21.82 -8.33
N VAL A 26 5.27 22.41 -8.11
CA VAL A 26 4.30 22.01 -7.09
C VAL A 26 3.83 20.60 -7.48
N ILE A 27 4.24 19.58 -6.72
CA ILE A 27 3.76 18.22 -6.95
C ILE A 27 2.33 18.16 -6.42
N GLU A 28 1.37 17.94 -7.31
CA GLU A 28 -0.01 17.65 -6.95
C GLU A 28 -0.09 16.22 -6.40
N LEU A 29 -0.10 16.11 -5.07
CA LEU A 29 -0.26 14.85 -4.35
C LEU A 29 -1.69 14.32 -4.54
N LEU A 30 -1.86 12.99 -4.57
CA LEU A 30 -3.17 12.36 -4.68
C LEU A 30 -4.06 12.71 -3.48
N VAL A 31 -3.47 12.87 -2.29
CA VAL A 31 -4.13 13.25 -1.05
C VAL A 31 -3.34 14.38 -0.39
N PRO A 32 -3.98 15.30 0.35
CA PRO A 32 -3.26 16.28 1.15
C PRO A 32 -2.17 15.66 2.02
N LEU A 33 -1.04 16.37 2.12
CA LEU A 33 0.13 15.93 2.90
C LEU A 33 -0.23 15.63 4.36
N ASP A 34 -1.11 16.44 4.95
CA ASP A 34 -1.56 16.25 6.33
C ASP A 34 -2.23 14.89 6.53
N THR A 35 -3.02 14.40 5.58
CA THR A 35 -3.68 13.09 5.67
C THR A 35 -2.66 11.95 5.65
N TYR A 36 -1.62 12.03 4.82
CA TYR A 36 -0.53 11.04 4.81
C TYR A 36 0.22 11.00 6.15
N LEU A 37 0.48 12.18 6.71
CA LEU A 37 1.17 12.32 8.00
C LEU A 37 0.30 11.83 9.16
N SER A 38 -1.00 12.18 9.18
CA SER A 38 -1.96 11.75 10.21
C SER A 38 -2.19 10.23 10.20
N ALA A 39 -2.17 9.60 9.03
CA ALA A 39 -2.27 8.15 8.90
C ALA A 39 -0.96 7.42 9.27
N GLY A 40 0.16 8.14 9.36
CA GLY A 40 1.48 7.60 9.71
C GLY A 40 2.12 6.78 8.59
N VAL A 41 1.84 7.11 7.32
CA VAL A 41 2.34 6.36 6.15
C VAL A 41 3.86 6.45 6.01
N HIS A 42 4.44 7.58 6.43
CA HIS A 42 5.87 7.88 6.36
C HIS A 42 6.71 7.22 7.46
N ILE A 43 6.08 6.66 8.50
CA ILE A 43 6.77 6.08 9.64
C ILE A 43 7.22 4.66 9.29
N GLY A 44 8.54 4.46 9.15
CA GLY A 44 9.15 3.14 8.98
C GLY A 44 9.59 2.51 10.31
N THR A 45 10.53 1.57 10.25
CA THR A 45 11.06 0.86 11.41
C THR A 45 12.45 1.33 11.82
N HIS A 46 13.10 0.63 12.75
CA HIS A 46 14.52 0.81 13.09
C HIS A 46 15.50 0.10 12.15
N THR A 47 15.01 -0.73 11.23
CA THR A 47 15.85 -1.51 10.33
C THR A 47 15.56 -1.09 8.89
N CYS A 48 16.61 -0.97 8.08
CA CYS A 48 16.47 -0.71 6.64
C CYS A 48 17.19 -1.79 5.84
N THR A 49 16.56 -2.31 4.79
CA THR A 49 17.21 -3.14 3.80
C THR A 49 17.82 -2.28 2.69
N LYS A 50 18.92 -2.76 2.09
CA LYS A 50 19.62 -2.04 1.01
C LYS A 50 18.72 -1.65 -0.18
N TYR A 51 17.70 -2.46 -0.46
CA TYR A 51 16.74 -2.17 -1.53
C TYR A 51 15.81 -0.99 -1.22
N MET A 52 15.52 -0.78 0.08
CA MET A 52 14.59 0.23 0.57
C MET A 52 15.26 1.57 0.88
N GLU A 53 16.60 1.61 1.00
CA GLU A 53 17.37 2.85 1.26
C GLU A 53 17.00 3.98 0.30
N LYS A 54 16.75 3.67 -0.99
CA LYS A 54 16.36 4.67 -2.00
C LYS A 54 15.01 5.35 -1.73
N PHE A 55 14.16 4.78 -0.89
CA PHE A 55 12.84 5.33 -0.52
C PHE A 55 12.84 6.03 0.84
N VAL A 56 13.93 5.92 1.59
CA VAL A 56 14.13 6.64 2.86
C VAL A 56 14.44 8.11 2.55
N TYR A 57 13.80 9.00 3.28
CA TYR A 57 14.11 10.44 3.29
C TYR A 57 15.19 10.75 4.32
N ARG A 58 14.95 10.37 5.58
CA ARG A 58 15.87 10.62 6.70
C ARG A 58 15.69 9.62 7.83
N VAL A 59 16.64 9.60 8.75
CA VAL A 59 16.56 8.86 10.00
C VAL A 59 16.28 9.84 11.14
N ARG A 60 15.29 9.54 11.98
CA ARG A 60 15.02 10.34 13.20
C ARG A 60 16.11 10.12 14.24
N PRO A 61 16.29 11.03 15.21
CA PRO A 61 17.22 10.83 16.32
C PRO A 61 16.96 9.53 17.12
N GLU A 62 15.71 9.09 17.18
CA GLU A 62 15.28 7.83 17.82
C GLU A 62 15.69 6.56 17.03
N GLY A 63 16.26 6.72 15.83
CA GLY A 63 16.63 5.63 14.95
C GLY A 63 15.49 5.08 14.08
N LEU A 64 14.32 5.74 14.05
CA LEU A 64 13.25 5.39 13.11
C LEU A 64 13.53 5.96 11.72
N TYR A 65 13.42 5.11 10.70
CA TYR A 65 13.50 5.51 9.30
C TYR A 65 12.21 6.19 8.86
N VAL A 66 12.34 7.34 8.17
CA VAL A 66 11.21 8.08 7.61
C VAL A 66 11.21 7.89 6.09
N LEU A 67 10.10 7.41 5.54
CA LEU A 67 9.88 7.25 4.11
C LEU A 67 9.50 8.59 3.45
N ASP A 68 9.96 8.79 2.22
CA ASP A 68 9.63 9.97 1.41
C ASP A 68 8.23 9.85 0.79
N VAL A 69 7.27 10.65 1.27
CA VAL A 69 5.87 10.66 0.81
C VAL A 69 5.74 10.91 -0.70
N ARG A 70 6.65 11.68 -1.31
CA ARG A 70 6.63 11.97 -2.76
C ARG A 70 6.83 10.70 -3.57
N LYS A 71 7.78 9.87 -3.15
CA LYS A 71 8.07 8.59 -3.79
C LYS A 71 6.92 7.59 -3.59
N ILE A 72 6.22 7.67 -2.44
CA ILE A 72 5.01 6.87 -2.19
C ILE A 72 3.93 7.24 -3.20
N ASP A 73 3.66 8.53 -3.39
CA ASP A 73 2.64 9.02 -4.33
C ASP A 73 2.95 8.64 -5.78
N GLU A 74 4.19 8.85 -6.22
CA GLU A 74 4.64 8.46 -7.56
C GLU A 74 4.44 6.95 -7.81
N ARG A 75 4.82 6.12 -6.82
CA ARG A 75 4.68 4.66 -6.90
C ARG A 75 3.22 4.23 -6.87
N LEU A 76 2.38 4.87 -6.06
CA LEU A 76 0.93 4.62 -6.04
C LEU A 76 0.30 4.94 -7.40
N ARG A 77 0.68 6.06 -8.03
CA ARG A 77 0.18 6.44 -9.35
C ARG A 77 0.58 5.44 -10.44
N ILE A 78 1.85 5.01 -10.43
CA ILE A 78 2.34 3.99 -11.38
C ILE A 78 1.64 2.66 -11.15
N ALA A 79 1.47 2.23 -9.90
CA ALA A 79 0.75 1.00 -9.55
C ALA A 79 -0.72 1.06 -9.99
N ALA A 80 -1.41 2.17 -9.75
CA ALA A 80 -2.79 2.35 -10.17
C ALA A 80 -2.94 2.30 -11.69
N ARG A 81 -2.03 2.95 -12.43
CA ARG A 81 -2.00 2.90 -13.91
C ARG A 81 -1.68 1.51 -14.45
N PHE A 82 -0.91 0.72 -13.70
CA PHE A 82 -0.64 -0.67 -14.06
C PHE A 82 -1.89 -1.54 -13.81
N LEU A 83 -2.49 -1.44 -12.63
CA LEU A 83 -3.67 -2.20 -12.23
C LEU A 83 -4.92 -1.86 -13.05
N SER A 84 -5.06 -0.63 -13.53
CA SER A 84 -6.20 -0.21 -14.35
C SER A 84 -6.27 -0.90 -15.72
N ARG A 85 -5.15 -1.46 -16.20
CA ARG A 85 -5.07 -2.18 -17.49
C ARG A 85 -5.66 -3.59 -17.44
N PHE A 86 -5.72 -4.18 -16.24
CA PHE A 86 -6.23 -5.53 -16.05
C PHE A 86 -7.73 -5.52 -15.79
N THR A 87 -8.38 -6.64 -16.13
CA THR A 87 -9.80 -6.84 -15.82
C THR A 87 -9.97 -6.92 -14.30
N PRO A 88 -11.07 -6.38 -13.74
CA PRO A 88 -11.26 -6.36 -12.29
C PRO A 88 -11.21 -7.74 -11.65
N GLU A 89 -11.81 -8.75 -12.29
CA GLU A 89 -11.94 -10.11 -11.78
C GLU A 89 -10.60 -10.84 -11.68
N ASN A 90 -9.61 -10.42 -12.48
CA ASN A 90 -8.28 -11.03 -12.54
C ASN A 90 -7.26 -10.37 -11.59
N ILE A 91 -7.69 -9.35 -10.83
CA ILE A 91 -6.89 -8.74 -9.77
C ILE A 91 -7.14 -9.51 -8.47
N LEU A 92 -6.07 -10.09 -7.92
CA LEU A 92 -6.11 -10.75 -6.62
C LEU A 92 -5.38 -9.92 -5.56
N ALA A 93 -6.10 -9.45 -4.56
CA ALA A 93 -5.51 -8.84 -3.38
C ALA A 93 -5.33 -9.90 -2.27
N VAL A 94 -4.12 -9.98 -1.70
CA VAL A 94 -3.77 -10.98 -0.68
C VAL A 94 -3.30 -10.31 0.60
N THR A 95 -3.77 -10.83 1.72
CA THR A 95 -3.24 -10.48 3.03
C THR A 95 -3.38 -11.60 4.04
N SER A 96 -2.30 -11.87 4.75
CA SER A 96 -2.27 -12.71 5.94
C SER A 96 -2.27 -11.89 7.23
N ARG A 97 -2.16 -10.56 7.13
CA ARG A 97 -2.07 -9.64 8.27
C ARG A 97 -3.47 -9.21 8.73
N PRO A 98 -3.84 -9.44 10.00
CA PRO A 98 -5.19 -9.14 10.51
C PRO A 98 -5.63 -7.68 10.31
N TYR A 99 -4.71 -6.73 10.47
CA TYR A 99 -4.98 -5.29 10.32
C TYR A 99 -5.35 -4.88 8.90
N ALA A 100 -5.06 -5.73 7.92
CA ALA A 100 -5.33 -5.48 6.51
C ALA A 100 -6.54 -6.26 5.98
N PHE A 101 -7.22 -7.08 6.80
CA PHE A 101 -8.36 -7.87 6.35
C PHE A 101 -9.52 -6.98 5.86
N THR A 102 -9.87 -5.95 6.64
CA THR A 102 -10.94 -5.01 6.26
C THR A 102 -10.53 -4.15 5.06
N PRO A 103 -9.33 -3.51 5.02
CA PRO A 103 -8.90 -2.75 3.85
C PRO A 103 -8.90 -3.56 2.55
N VAL A 104 -8.39 -4.79 2.58
CA VAL A 104 -8.28 -5.65 1.37
C VAL A 104 -9.65 -6.12 0.90
N THR A 105 -10.54 -6.49 1.83
CA THR A 105 -11.90 -6.89 1.47
C THR A 105 -12.66 -5.72 0.85
N LYS A 106 -12.57 -4.52 1.45
CA LYS A 106 -13.20 -3.30 0.91
C LYS A 106 -12.61 -2.88 -0.43
N PHE A 107 -11.30 -2.99 -0.59
CA PHE A 107 -10.62 -2.77 -1.87
C PHE A 107 -11.16 -3.68 -2.98
N ALA A 108 -11.33 -4.97 -2.69
CA ALA A 108 -11.90 -5.92 -3.63
C ALA A 108 -13.37 -5.63 -3.94
N GLU A 109 -14.18 -5.22 -2.96
CA GLU A 109 -15.56 -4.77 -3.18
C GLU A 109 -15.64 -3.56 -4.12
N VAL A 110 -14.77 -2.56 -3.92
CA VAL A 110 -14.76 -1.33 -4.72
C VAL A 110 -14.34 -1.60 -6.17
N ILE A 111 -13.28 -2.38 -6.36
CA ILE A 111 -12.74 -2.67 -7.69
C ILE A 111 -13.57 -3.75 -8.39
N ARG A 112 -14.35 -4.55 -7.65
CA ARG A 112 -14.97 -5.82 -8.10
C ARG A 112 -13.92 -6.89 -8.42
N GLY A 113 -12.86 -6.92 -7.60
CA GLY A 113 -11.79 -7.91 -7.70
C GLY A 113 -11.94 -9.06 -6.71
N ARG A 114 -10.93 -9.93 -6.67
CA ARG A 114 -10.88 -11.05 -5.73
C ARG A 114 -9.96 -10.71 -4.56
N ALA A 115 -10.36 -11.12 -3.36
CA ALA A 115 -9.54 -10.99 -2.16
C ALA A 115 -9.38 -12.34 -1.48
N ILE A 116 -8.15 -12.65 -1.05
CA ILE A 116 -7.87 -13.74 -0.11
C ILE A 116 -7.33 -13.10 1.16
N VAL A 117 -8.11 -13.21 2.22
CA VAL A 117 -7.76 -12.74 3.56
C VAL A 117 -7.46 -13.94 4.47
N GLY A 118 -6.47 -13.78 5.34
CA GLY A 118 -6.04 -14.80 6.29
C GLY A 118 -4.99 -15.74 5.70
N ARG A 119 -5.02 -17.01 6.13
CA ARG A 119 -4.02 -17.99 5.70
C ARG A 119 -4.20 -18.28 4.21
N PHE A 120 -3.19 -17.98 3.40
CA PHE A 120 -3.15 -18.39 2.00
C PHE A 120 -2.97 -19.91 1.88
N PRO A 121 -3.96 -20.65 1.37
CA PRO A 121 -3.82 -22.09 1.15
C PRO A 121 -2.77 -22.36 0.06
N PRO A 122 -1.79 -23.24 0.32
CA PRO A 122 -0.75 -23.53 -0.66
C PRO A 122 -1.34 -24.27 -1.86
N GLY A 123 -0.89 -23.92 -3.05
CA GLY A 123 -1.26 -24.56 -4.30
C GLY A 123 -2.44 -23.91 -5.02
N ILE A 124 -3.03 -22.84 -4.48
CA ILE A 124 -4.16 -22.13 -5.11
C ILE A 124 -3.82 -21.61 -6.50
N LEU A 125 -2.57 -21.22 -6.74
CA LEU A 125 -2.15 -20.70 -8.05
C LEU A 125 -1.52 -21.79 -8.93
N THR A 126 -1.01 -22.86 -8.34
CA THR A 126 -0.19 -23.86 -9.06
C THR A 126 -0.92 -25.18 -9.34
N ASN A 127 -1.94 -25.55 -8.56
CA ASN A 127 -2.58 -26.85 -8.65
C ASN A 127 -4.03 -26.74 -9.18
N PRO A 128 -4.28 -27.02 -10.47
CA PRO A 128 -5.59 -26.89 -11.09
C PRO A 128 -6.63 -27.91 -10.58
N GLN A 129 -6.21 -28.96 -9.86
CA GLN A 129 -7.12 -29.95 -9.29
C GLN A 129 -7.79 -29.47 -8.00
N LEU A 130 -7.34 -28.35 -7.43
CA LEU A 130 -7.99 -27.79 -6.23
C LEU A 130 -9.32 -27.12 -6.61
N PRO A 131 -10.38 -27.28 -5.80
CA PRO A 131 -11.67 -26.66 -6.06
C PRO A 131 -11.62 -25.12 -5.99
N ASN A 132 -10.63 -24.58 -5.26
CA ASN A 132 -10.42 -23.15 -5.06
C ASN A 132 -9.26 -22.61 -5.92
N HIS A 133 -8.88 -23.30 -6.99
CA HIS A 133 -7.85 -22.84 -7.93
C HIS A 133 -8.29 -21.56 -8.62
N ILE A 134 -7.40 -20.57 -8.65
CA ILE A 134 -7.65 -19.29 -9.33
C ILE A 134 -6.41 -18.89 -10.14
N GLU A 135 -6.66 -18.26 -11.28
CA GLU A 135 -5.63 -17.80 -12.21
C GLU A 135 -5.73 -16.28 -12.35
N PRO A 136 -5.23 -15.51 -11.37
CA PRO A 136 -5.19 -14.06 -11.48
C PRO A 136 -4.09 -13.61 -12.44
N GLU A 137 -4.29 -12.46 -13.09
CA GLU A 137 -3.29 -11.84 -13.95
C GLU A 137 -2.33 -10.94 -13.16
N VAL A 138 -2.73 -10.48 -11.97
CA VAL A 138 -1.89 -9.64 -11.11
C VAL A 138 -2.23 -9.87 -9.64
N ILE A 139 -1.20 -9.86 -8.79
CA ILE A 139 -1.34 -10.00 -7.34
C ILE A 139 -0.92 -8.71 -6.65
N VAL A 140 -1.77 -8.24 -5.73
CA VAL A 140 -1.46 -7.15 -4.80
C VAL A 140 -1.27 -7.76 -3.41
N ALA A 141 -0.04 -7.77 -2.92
CA ALA A 141 0.32 -8.27 -1.60
C ALA A 141 0.46 -7.13 -0.58
N THR A 142 0.02 -7.37 0.65
CA THR A 142 0.08 -6.33 1.70
C THR A 142 1.44 -6.27 2.38
N ASP A 143 2.02 -7.43 2.66
CA ASP A 143 3.32 -7.50 3.32
C ASP A 143 4.11 -8.67 2.73
N PRO A 144 5.25 -8.42 2.06
CA PRO A 144 6.02 -9.47 1.43
C PRO A 144 6.57 -10.49 2.42
N ARG A 145 6.68 -10.13 3.70
CA ARG A 145 7.12 -11.06 4.74
C ARG A 145 6.02 -12.04 5.14
N THR A 146 4.78 -11.59 5.30
CA THR A 146 3.67 -12.46 5.72
C THR A 146 3.02 -13.19 4.55
N ASP A 147 2.99 -12.57 3.37
CA ASP A 147 2.32 -13.08 2.17
C ASP A 147 3.28 -13.85 1.25
N LEU A 148 4.44 -14.27 1.79
CA LEU A 148 5.51 -14.93 1.05
C LEU A 148 5.05 -16.16 0.26
N GLN A 149 4.06 -16.89 0.77
CA GLN A 149 3.52 -18.06 0.06
C GLN A 149 2.88 -17.67 -1.27
N ALA A 150 2.02 -16.64 -1.26
CA ALA A 150 1.36 -16.14 -2.47
C ALA A 150 2.39 -15.59 -3.46
N ILE A 151 3.39 -14.84 -2.97
CA ILE A 151 4.46 -14.27 -3.79
C ILE A 151 5.31 -15.36 -4.45
N LYS A 152 5.68 -16.40 -3.71
CA LYS A 152 6.44 -17.53 -4.26
C LYS A 152 5.66 -18.32 -5.30
N GLU A 153 4.37 -18.53 -5.09
CA GLU A 153 3.53 -19.21 -6.07
C GLU A 153 3.31 -18.34 -7.31
N ALA A 154 3.06 -17.05 -7.15
CA ALA A 154 2.97 -16.08 -8.25
C ALA A 154 4.21 -16.12 -9.14
N SER A 155 5.40 -16.10 -8.53
CA SER A 155 6.67 -16.18 -9.26
C SER A 155 6.84 -17.49 -10.02
N LYS A 156 6.35 -18.62 -9.51
CA LYS A 156 6.39 -19.91 -10.23
C LYS A 156 5.48 -19.94 -11.45
N VAL A 157 4.31 -19.31 -11.34
CA VAL A 157 3.32 -19.25 -12.44
C VAL A 157 3.68 -18.16 -13.46
N GLY A 158 4.44 -17.13 -13.05
CA GLY A 158 4.79 -15.99 -13.89
C GLY A 158 3.81 -14.83 -13.81
N ILE A 159 3.12 -14.70 -12.67
CA ILE A 159 2.15 -13.62 -12.41
C ILE A 159 2.90 -12.44 -11.78
N PRO A 160 2.75 -11.20 -12.30
CA PRO A 160 3.39 -10.02 -11.73
C PRO A 160 2.86 -9.70 -10.32
N VAL A 161 3.77 -9.35 -9.41
CA VAL A 161 3.48 -9.03 -8.01
C VAL A 161 3.73 -7.55 -7.71
N VAL A 162 2.68 -6.88 -7.25
CA VAL A 162 2.73 -5.55 -6.65
C VAL A 162 2.64 -5.71 -5.13
N ALA A 163 3.57 -5.15 -4.36
CA ALA A 163 3.53 -5.26 -2.91
C ALA A 163 3.79 -3.95 -2.17
N PHE A 164 3.11 -3.76 -1.05
CA PHE A 164 3.47 -2.73 -0.08
C PHE A 164 4.66 -3.20 0.76
N ALA A 165 5.68 -2.35 0.89
CA ALA A 165 6.91 -2.68 1.61
C ALA A 165 7.30 -1.59 2.59
N ASP A 166 7.56 -2.02 3.82
CA ASP A 166 8.18 -1.20 4.87
C ASP A 166 9.71 -1.26 4.77
N THR A 167 10.43 -0.47 5.56
CA THR A 167 11.89 -0.34 5.46
C THR A 167 12.64 -1.65 5.75
N ASP A 168 12.07 -2.53 6.57
CA ASP A 168 12.64 -3.83 6.95
C ASP A 168 12.25 -4.97 5.99
N ALA A 169 11.42 -4.70 4.99
CA ALA A 169 10.90 -5.72 4.10
C ALA A 169 12.01 -6.34 3.22
N LYS A 170 11.95 -7.67 3.08
CA LYS A 170 12.68 -8.40 2.04
C LYS A 170 11.79 -8.46 0.81
N VAL A 171 12.30 -7.97 -0.31
CA VAL A 171 11.52 -7.78 -1.55
C VAL A 171 11.86 -8.85 -2.60
N ASP A 172 12.09 -10.07 -2.14
CA ASP A 172 12.38 -11.20 -3.03
C ASP A 172 11.12 -11.55 -3.83
N PHE A 173 11.26 -11.69 -5.15
CA PHE A 173 10.17 -12.02 -6.09
C PHE A 173 9.03 -10.98 -6.19
N VAL A 174 9.28 -9.74 -5.76
CA VAL A 174 8.35 -8.62 -5.94
C VAL A 174 8.80 -7.78 -7.14
N ASP A 175 7.93 -7.63 -8.14
CA ASP A 175 8.23 -6.87 -9.35
C ASP A 175 8.09 -5.36 -9.13
N PHE A 176 7.03 -4.95 -8.44
CA PHE A 176 6.77 -3.55 -8.16
C PHE A 176 6.50 -3.28 -6.69
N ILE A 177 7.32 -2.40 -6.11
CA ILE A 177 7.28 -2.06 -4.69
C ILE A 177 6.62 -0.69 -4.52
N ILE A 178 5.63 -0.63 -3.62
CA ILE A 178 5.05 0.60 -3.08
C ILE A 178 5.64 0.80 -1.68
N PRO A 179 6.57 1.76 -1.47
CA PRO A 179 7.13 2.00 -0.15
C PRO A 179 6.06 2.59 0.76
N ALA A 180 5.71 1.90 1.84
CA ALA A 180 4.71 2.41 2.78
C ALA A 180 4.75 1.65 4.11
N ASN A 181 4.25 2.30 5.17
CA ASN A 181 4.01 1.63 6.44
C ASN A 181 2.88 0.58 6.32
N ASN A 182 3.25 -0.69 6.32
CA ASN A 182 2.33 -1.83 6.23
C ASN A 182 1.95 -2.44 7.59
N LYS A 183 2.28 -1.76 8.70
CA LYS A 183 2.00 -2.20 10.08
C LYS A 183 0.86 -1.42 10.74
N GLY A 184 0.74 -0.14 10.40
CA GLY A 184 -0.32 0.72 10.91
C GLY A 184 -1.69 0.44 10.29
N ARG A 185 -2.75 0.38 11.10
CA ARG A 185 -4.13 0.20 10.62
C ARG A 185 -4.60 1.36 9.75
N LYS A 186 -4.38 2.58 10.23
CA LYS A 186 -4.74 3.83 9.51
C LYS A 186 -3.96 3.97 8.20
N SER A 187 -2.66 3.65 8.24
CA SER A 187 -1.82 3.64 7.04
C SER A 187 -2.33 2.67 5.99
N LEU A 188 -2.58 1.40 6.36
CA LEU A 188 -3.10 0.39 5.43
C LEU A 188 -4.47 0.76 4.85
N ALA A 189 -5.38 1.27 5.69
CA ALA A 189 -6.68 1.75 5.26
C ALA A 189 -6.55 2.87 4.20
N LEU A 190 -5.73 3.88 4.49
CA LEU A 190 -5.47 4.99 3.57
C LEU A 190 -4.84 4.50 2.26
N LEU A 191 -3.83 3.62 2.32
CA LEU A 191 -3.13 3.13 1.13
C LEU A 191 -4.06 2.38 0.18
N TYR A 192 -4.86 1.44 0.70
CA TYR A 192 -5.83 0.70 -0.11
C TYR A 192 -6.94 1.60 -0.65
N TRP A 193 -7.40 2.56 0.15
CA TRP A 193 -8.39 3.54 -0.29
C TRP A 193 -7.86 4.43 -1.43
N VAL A 194 -6.65 4.98 -1.29
CA VAL A 194 -6.00 5.80 -2.34
C VAL A 194 -5.77 4.97 -3.60
N LEU A 195 -5.31 3.74 -3.46
CA LEU A 195 -5.07 2.84 -4.59
C LEU A 195 -6.37 2.52 -5.33
N ALA A 196 -7.44 2.16 -4.62
CA ALA A 196 -8.75 1.92 -5.21
C ALA A 196 -9.28 3.16 -5.94
N ARG A 197 -9.17 4.33 -5.29
CA ARG A 197 -9.63 5.61 -5.87
C ARG A 197 -8.91 5.90 -7.17
N GLN A 198 -7.59 5.68 -7.19
CA GLN A 198 -6.82 5.98 -8.39
C GLN A 198 -7.06 4.97 -9.51
N ILE A 199 -7.28 3.70 -9.20
CA ILE A 199 -7.67 2.70 -10.21
C ILE A 199 -8.98 3.09 -10.91
N LEU A 200 -9.99 3.52 -10.13
CA LEU A 200 -11.28 3.93 -10.69
C LEU A 200 -11.19 5.23 -11.53
N ARG A 201 -10.33 6.17 -11.13
CA ARG A 201 -10.03 7.38 -11.91
C ARG A 201 -9.36 7.04 -13.24
N GLU A 202 -8.37 6.15 -13.24
CA GLU A 202 -7.70 5.69 -14.47
C GLU A 202 -8.66 4.92 -15.40
N ARG A 203 -9.62 4.17 -14.84
CA ARG A 203 -10.69 3.48 -15.60
C ARG A 203 -11.79 4.42 -16.11
N ARG A 204 -11.76 5.70 -15.75
CA ARG A 204 -12.78 6.72 -16.11
C ARG A 204 -14.18 6.43 -15.57
N GLU A 205 -14.30 5.61 -14.52
CA GLU A 205 -15.58 5.39 -13.82
C GLU A 205 -15.91 6.56 -12.90
N ILE A 206 -14.88 7.26 -12.41
CA ILE A 206 -14.98 8.43 -11.55
C ILE A 206 -14.22 9.58 -12.24
N PRO A 207 -14.71 10.84 -12.14
CA PRO A 207 -13.96 12.01 -12.57
C PRO A 207 -12.59 12.13 -11.88
N PRO A 208 -11.59 12.83 -12.45
CA PRO A 208 -10.26 12.97 -11.85
C PRO A 208 -10.27 13.57 -10.43
N GLU A 209 -11.26 14.42 -10.13
CA GLU A 209 -11.48 15.05 -8.82
C GLU A 209 -12.54 14.31 -7.98
N GLY A 210 -13.23 13.33 -8.57
CA GLY A 210 -14.28 12.59 -7.87
C GLY A 210 -13.72 11.71 -6.76
N GLU A 211 -14.53 11.55 -5.71
CA GLU A 211 -14.24 10.67 -4.58
C GLU A 211 -15.02 9.35 -4.68
N ILE A 212 -14.50 8.31 -4.04
CA ILE A 212 -15.24 7.06 -3.86
C ILE A 212 -16.34 7.33 -2.81
N PRO A 213 -17.54 6.73 -2.94
CA PRO A 213 -18.59 6.82 -1.91
C PRO A 213 -18.18 6.30 -0.52
N GLN A 214 -17.19 5.42 -0.44
CA GLN A 214 -16.69 4.85 0.82
C GLN A 214 -15.61 5.75 1.42
N ARG A 215 -15.68 5.97 2.73
CA ARG A 215 -14.70 6.82 3.44
C ARG A 215 -13.50 6.00 3.88
N VAL A 216 -12.42 6.70 4.28
CA VAL A 216 -11.19 6.05 4.76
C VAL A 216 -11.48 5.24 6.04
N GLU A 217 -12.40 5.69 6.88
CA GLU A 217 -12.77 5.01 8.12
C GLU A 217 -13.45 3.66 7.88
N ASP A 218 -14.12 3.48 6.73
CA ASP A 218 -14.77 2.21 6.37
C ASP A 218 -13.74 1.12 6.04
N PHE A 219 -12.54 1.54 5.65
CA PHE A 219 -11.41 0.65 5.39
C PHE A 219 -10.67 0.28 6.67
N GLU A 220 -10.86 1.00 7.78
CA GLU A 220 -10.15 0.69 9.01
C GLU A 220 -10.66 -0.61 9.65
N THR A 221 -9.73 -1.52 9.95
CA THR A 221 -10.06 -2.74 10.70
C THR A 221 -10.40 -2.37 12.15
N ARG A 222 -11.67 -2.56 12.52
CA ARG A 222 -12.14 -2.45 13.91
C ARG A 222 -11.60 -3.65 14.70
N LEU A 223 -10.99 -3.39 15.85
CA LEU A 223 -10.73 -4.47 16.80
C LEU A 223 -12.06 -4.89 17.40
N VAL A 224 -12.40 -6.16 17.27
CA VAL A 224 -13.37 -6.78 18.15
C VAL A 224 -12.60 -7.08 19.43
N GLU A 225 -12.96 -6.41 20.52
CA GLU A 225 -12.47 -6.71 21.87
C GLU A 225 -12.87 -8.11 22.31
#